data_AF-A0A0A1D0A0-F1
#
_entry.id   AF-A0A0A1D0A0-F1
#
_cell.length_a   1.000
_cell.length_b   1.000
_cell.length_c   1.000
_cell.angle_alpha   90.00
_cell.angle_beta   90.00
_cell.angle_gamma   90.00
#
_symmetry.space_group_name_H-M   'P 1'
#
loop_
_entity.id
_entity.type
_entity.pdbx_description
1 polymer ?
#
loop_
_entity_poly.entity_id
_entity_poly.type
_entity_poly.pdbx_seq_one_letter_code
_entity_poly.pdbx_strand_id
1 'polypeptide(L)'
;MTVGAIAGRWASLNWERGFLGYPTTDENCTLVNSGCVQKFQGGRIYWQPNTGANPIAGGIGFHWDQTAAERGPLGYPISGENCALVAGGCVQNFQGGYVYWQPSIGSHAVHGALGAKWVQMGYELSPLGYPVSDESCGGTPLSCSQYFQGGTITWPTFAGVSVTPSPSSTGVVVNKRRPNSPMNQTPPDLVWVGSQLMRSEAAWQFSQLVSGASAAGVPVTTVSGFRSYDTQVGLYNSYVSQYGRAVADTISARPGFSEHQTGLVMDVGNPNGACSLQACFENTPAGEFVRNHAWQYGFIIRYTWANDWATGYTYEPWHLRYIGVRTATDMHNRGYQTLEQHFGLAAAPTY
;
A
#
# COMPACT_ATOMS: atom_id res chain seq x y z
N MET A 1 4.02 -36.73 27.98
CA MET A 1 5.20 -37.03 27.16
C MET A 1 5.08 -36.28 25.84
N THR A 2 6.17 -35.70 25.34
CA THR A 2 6.24 -35.10 23.99
C THR A 2 6.62 -36.19 22.99
N VAL A 3 5.84 -36.38 21.92
CA VAL A 3 6.01 -37.48 20.95
C VAL A 3 5.76 -36.98 19.51
N GLY A 4 5.98 -37.87 18.53
CA GLY A 4 5.58 -37.65 17.14
C GLY A 4 6.06 -36.34 16.50
N ALA A 5 5.17 -35.70 15.74
CA ALA A 5 5.48 -34.49 14.99
C ALA A 5 5.76 -33.26 15.89
N ILE A 6 5.11 -33.18 17.05
CA ILE A 6 5.35 -32.10 18.02
C ILE A 6 6.77 -32.23 18.59
N ALA A 7 7.21 -33.43 18.96
CA ALA A 7 8.58 -33.68 19.38
C ALA A 7 9.61 -33.35 18.28
N GLY A 8 9.33 -33.77 17.03
CA GLY A 8 10.19 -33.43 15.90
C GLY A 8 10.31 -31.92 15.68
N ARG A 9 9.21 -31.17 15.83
CA ARG A 9 9.25 -29.71 15.72
C ARG A 9 10.01 -29.07 16.87
N TRP A 10 9.76 -29.48 18.11
CA TRP A 10 10.47 -28.99 19.28
C TRP A 10 11.99 -29.23 19.17
N ALA A 11 12.39 -30.40 18.65
CA ALA A 11 13.78 -30.71 18.34
C ALA A 11 14.40 -29.72 17.34
N SER A 12 13.69 -29.40 16.25
CA SER A 12 14.13 -28.41 15.26
C SER A 12 14.30 -26.99 15.84
N LEU A 13 13.66 -26.73 16.98
CA LEU A 13 13.71 -25.44 17.69
C LEU A 13 14.71 -25.47 18.86
N ASN A 14 15.67 -26.40 18.85
CA ASN A 14 16.73 -26.54 19.86
C ASN A 14 16.23 -27.00 21.25
N TRP A 15 15.16 -27.80 21.30
CA TRP A 15 14.66 -28.44 22.51
C TRP A 15 14.45 -27.44 23.67
N GLU A 16 14.80 -27.81 24.91
CA GLU A 16 14.68 -26.97 26.10
C GLU A 16 15.58 -25.72 26.08
N ARG A 17 16.60 -25.69 25.20
CA ARG A 17 17.49 -24.54 25.01
C ARG A 17 16.91 -23.51 24.04
N GLY A 18 15.83 -23.86 23.33
CA GLY A 18 15.08 -22.96 22.47
C GLY A 18 14.13 -22.04 23.25
N PHE A 19 13.50 -21.11 22.53
CA PHE A 19 12.57 -20.14 23.14
C PHE A 19 11.33 -20.79 23.78
N LEU A 20 10.98 -22.02 23.39
CA LEU A 20 9.85 -22.74 23.98
C LEU A 20 10.17 -23.30 25.39
N GLY A 21 11.43 -23.64 25.68
CA GLY A 21 11.80 -24.28 26.94
C GLY A 21 11.22 -25.70 27.09
N TYR A 22 11.03 -26.14 28.34
CA TYR A 22 10.50 -27.46 28.66
C TYR A 22 8.99 -27.59 28.39
N PRO A 23 8.50 -28.79 28.03
CA PRO A 23 7.07 -29.07 28.00
C PRO A 23 6.45 -28.96 29.40
N THR A 24 5.28 -28.36 29.50
CA THR A 24 4.54 -28.17 30.75
C THR A 24 3.27 -29.03 30.83
N THR A 25 2.87 -29.63 29.71
CA THR A 25 1.77 -30.59 29.63
C THR A 25 2.16 -31.79 28.76
N ASP A 26 1.36 -32.84 28.83
CA ASP A 26 1.30 -33.87 27.79
C ASP A 26 0.62 -33.30 26.53
N GLU A 27 0.75 -34.01 25.40
CA GLU A 27 0.01 -33.69 24.18
C GLU A 27 -1.49 -33.90 24.38
N ASN A 28 -2.28 -32.89 23.99
CA ASN A 28 -3.74 -32.97 23.95
C ASN A 28 -4.22 -32.99 22.50
N CYS A 29 -4.71 -34.14 22.04
CA CYS A 29 -5.23 -34.36 20.69
C CYS A 29 -6.76 -34.31 20.57
N THR A 30 -7.43 -33.55 21.42
CA THR A 30 -8.90 -33.37 21.40
C THR A 30 -9.33 -32.08 20.71
N LEU A 31 -8.43 -31.39 19.99
CA LEU A 31 -8.76 -30.15 19.31
C LEU A 31 -9.60 -30.40 18.05
N VAL A 32 -10.27 -29.34 17.59
CA VAL A 32 -11.12 -29.38 16.39
C VAL A 32 -10.33 -29.87 15.17
N ASN A 33 -11.00 -30.58 14.26
CA ASN A 33 -10.38 -31.12 13.04
C ASN A 33 -9.16 -32.02 13.31
N SER A 34 -9.23 -32.82 14.39
CA SER A 34 -8.20 -33.79 14.80
C SER A 34 -6.83 -33.16 15.08
N GLY A 35 -6.83 -31.95 15.65
CA GLY A 35 -5.59 -31.28 16.01
C GLY A 35 -5.06 -31.70 17.38
N CYS A 36 -3.76 -31.54 17.55
CA CYS A 36 -3.05 -31.72 18.80
C CYS A 36 -2.39 -30.42 19.23
N VAL A 37 -2.25 -30.22 20.53
CA VAL A 37 -1.44 -29.14 21.11
C VAL A 37 -0.64 -29.66 22.28
N GLN A 38 0.57 -29.12 22.44
CA GLN A 38 1.32 -29.25 23.67
C GLN A 38 1.77 -27.87 24.16
N LYS A 39 1.68 -27.65 25.47
CA LYS A 39 2.16 -26.43 26.11
C LYS A 39 3.62 -26.61 26.54
N PHE A 40 4.38 -25.54 26.38
CA PHE A 40 5.76 -25.38 26.81
C PHE A 40 5.86 -24.12 27.67
N GLN A 41 6.99 -23.91 28.33
CA GLN A 41 7.22 -22.75 29.18
C GLN A 41 7.06 -21.41 28.43
N GLY A 42 7.57 -21.34 27.20
CA GLY A 42 7.59 -20.13 26.37
C GLY A 42 6.52 -20.06 25.28
N GLY A 43 5.65 -21.07 25.16
CA GLY A 43 4.64 -21.09 24.10
C GLY A 43 3.96 -22.44 23.94
N ARG A 44 3.41 -22.69 22.75
CA ARG A 44 2.72 -23.93 22.40
C ARG A 44 3.21 -24.43 21.05
N ILE A 45 3.08 -25.73 20.81
CA ILE A 45 3.16 -26.28 19.46
C ILE A 45 1.80 -26.89 19.14
N TYR A 46 1.20 -26.43 18.05
CA TYR A 46 -0.02 -27.01 17.48
C TYR A 46 0.33 -27.90 16.32
N TRP A 47 -0.36 -29.02 16.19
CA TRP A 47 -0.24 -29.92 15.05
C TRP A 47 -1.62 -30.25 14.48
N GLN A 48 -1.74 -30.31 13.17
CA GLN A 48 -2.89 -30.86 12.45
C GLN A 48 -2.37 -31.62 11.21
N PRO A 49 -3.07 -32.69 10.75
CA PRO A 49 -2.68 -33.40 9.53
C PRO A 49 -2.31 -32.52 8.31
N ASN A 50 -3.02 -31.41 8.09
CA ASN A 50 -2.83 -30.56 6.92
C ASN A 50 -1.81 -29.42 7.12
N THR A 51 -1.45 -29.08 8.36
CA THR A 51 -0.56 -27.93 8.65
C THR A 51 0.78 -28.33 9.23
N GLY A 52 0.91 -29.57 9.71
CA GLY A 52 2.07 -30.02 10.44
C GLY A 52 2.20 -29.35 11.82
N ALA A 53 3.36 -29.51 12.46
CA ALA A 53 3.61 -28.98 13.80
C ALA A 53 4.21 -27.58 13.72
N ASN A 54 3.51 -26.58 14.26
CA ASN A 54 3.92 -25.18 14.23
C ASN A 54 3.92 -24.55 15.64
N PRO A 55 5.01 -23.87 16.02
CA PRO A 55 5.08 -23.19 17.31
C PRO A 55 4.25 -21.90 17.29
N ILE A 56 3.71 -21.51 18.44
CA ILE A 56 3.02 -20.24 18.63
C ILE A 56 3.35 -19.69 20.02
N ALA A 57 3.80 -18.43 20.06
CA ALA A 57 4.34 -17.79 21.25
C ALA A 57 4.18 -16.26 21.18
N GLY A 58 4.58 -15.59 22.26
CA GLY A 58 4.69 -14.12 22.30
C GLY A 58 3.39 -13.37 22.03
N GLY A 59 3.53 -12.14 21.54
CA GLY A 59 2.41 -11.24 21.25
C GLY A 59 1.48 -11.79 20.16
N ILE A 60 2.02 -12.49 19.17
CA ILE A 60 1.22 -13.13 18.11
C ILE A 60 0.33 -14.22 18.70
N GLY A 61 0.91 -15.13 19.49
CA GLY A 61 0.16 -16.21 20.10
C GLY A 61 -0.90 -15.73 21.09
N PHE A 62 -0.58 -14.71 21.89
CA PHE A 62 -1.55 -14.09 22.78
C PHE A 62 -2.74 -13.47 22.03
N HIS A 63 -2.48 -12.81 20.91
CA HIS A 63 -3.53 -12.23 20.09
C HIS A 63 -4.38 -13.29 19.38
N TRP A 64 -3.74 -14.32 18.80
CA TRP A 64 -4.46 -15.43 18.17
C TRP A 64 -5.42 -16.13 19.16
N ASP A 65 -5.04 -16.27 20.43
CA ASP A 65 -5.94 -16.79 21.47
C ASP A 65 -7.20 -15.93 21.66
N GLN A 66 -7.06 -14.60 21.59
CA GLN A 66 -8.19 -13.67 21.69
C GLN A 66 -9.13 -13.78 20.48
N THR A 67 -8.62 -14.23 19.34
CA THR A 67 -9.41 -14.51 18.14
C THR A 67 -10.03 -15.92 18.13
N ALA A 68 -10.16 -16.58 19.28
CA ALA A 68 -10.66 -17.95 19.46
C ALA A 68 -9.76 -19.07 18.89
N ALA A 69 -8.45 -18.80 18.76
CA ALA A 69 -7.42 -19.77 18.41
C ALA A 69 -7.79 -20.63 17.18
N GLU A 70 -7.65 -21.96 17.26
CA GLU A 70 -7.91 -22.87 16.14
C GLU A 70 -9.39 -22.95 15.73
N ARG A 71 -10.30 -22.42 16.57
CA ARG A 71 -11.74 -22.31 16.30
C ARG A 71 -12.12 -20.97 15.66
N GLY A 72 -11.18 -20.02 15.65
CA GLY A 72 -11.33 -18.70 15.09
C GLY A 72 -11.24 -18.65 13.57
N PRO A 73 -11.40 -17.45 12.97
CA PRO A 73 -11.33 -17.25 11.52
C PRO A 73 -9.95 -17.58 10.93
N LEU A 74 -8.89 -17.54 11.74
CA LEU A 74 -7.53 -17.84 11.30
C LEU A 74 -7.23 -19.34 11.24
N GLY A 75 -7.88 -20.17 12.05
CA GLY A 75 -7.57 -21.60 12.14
C GLY A 75 -6.17 -21.89 12.68
N TYR A 76 -5.60 -23.03 12.29
CA TYR A 76 -4.29 -23.49 12.76
C TYR A 76 -3.12 -22.69 12.15
N PRO A 77 -2.01 -22.51 12.89
CA PRO A 77 -0.78 -21.99 12.32
C PRO A 77 -0.22 -22.96 11.26
N ILE A 78 0.24 -22.40 10.14
CA ILE A 78 0.86 -23.14 9.02
C ILE A 78 2.36 -22.86 8.88
N SER A 79 2.90 -22.01 9.75
CA SER A 79 4.31 -21.61 9.78
C SER A 79 4.73 -21.29 11.21
N GLY A 80 6.04 -21.22 11.44
CA GLY A 80 6.59 -20.51 12.60
C GLY A 80 6.60 -18.99 12.35
N GLU A 81 6.80 -18.23 13.41
CA GLU A 81 6.94 -16.77 13.35
C GLU A 81 8.18 -16.34 12.54
N ASN A 82 8.01 -15.37 11.66
CA ASN A 82 9.07 -14.72 10.88
C ASN A 82 9.20 -13.25 11.30
N CYS A 83 10.31 -12.90 11.94
CA CYS A 83 10.62 -11.55 12.43
C CYS A 83 11.60 -10.76 11.55
N ALA A 84 11.71 -11.10 10.26
CA ALA A 84 12.57 -10.40 9.31
C ALA A 84 11.82 -9.32 8.50
N LEU A 85 10.69 -8.82 9.00
CA LEU A 85 9.94 -7.77 8.32
C LEU A 85 10.52 -6.38 8.61
N VAL A 86 10.13 -5.41 7.79
CA VAL A 86 10.54 -4.00 7.93
C VAL A 86 10.16 -3.44 9.30
N ALA A 87 10.93 -2.45 9.78
CA ALA A 87 10.70 -1.81 11.08
C ALA A 87 10.59 -2.80 12.27
N GLY A 88 11.24 -3.97 12.16
CA GLY A 88 11.30 -4.99 13.21
C GLY A 88 10.00 -5.77 13.38
N GLY A 89 9.13 -5.80 12.37
CA GLY A 89 7.88 -6.55 12.44
C GLY A 89 8.07 -8.07 12.35
N CYS A 90 7.10 -8.78 12.92
CA CYS A 90 6.95 -10.22 12.82
C CYS A 90 5.62 -10.58 12.18
N VAL A 91 5.57 -11.73 11.50
CA VAL A 91 4.34 -12.32 10.99
C VAL A 91 4.33 -13.82 11.28
N GLN A 92 3.15 -14.34 11.57
CA GLN A 92 2.89 -15.76 11.49
C GLN A 92 1.70 -16.02 10.57
N ASN A 93 1.85 -17.03 9.71
CA ASN A 93 0.81 -17.42 8.76
C ASN A 93 -0.07 -18.51 9.39
N PHE A 94 -1.37 -18.37 9.15
CA PHE A 94 -2.43 -19.28 9.57
C PHE A 94 -3.24 -19.73 8.35
N GLN A 95 -4.09 -20.74 8.52
CA GLN A 95 -4.93 -21.26 7.43
C GLN A 95 -5.81 -20.18 6.79
N GLY A 96 -6.38 -19.30 7.62
CA GLY A 96 -7.34 -18.28 7.20
C GLY A 96 -6.75 -16.87 7.04
N GLY A 97 -5.46 -16.68 7.28
CA GLY A 97 -4.86 -15.34 7.23
C GLY A 97 -3.52 -15.25 7.97
N TYR A 98 -3.27 -14.09 8.55
CA TYR A 98 -2.00 -13.73 9.16
C TYR A 98 -2.25 -13.06 10.50
N VAL A 99 -1.28 -13.18 11.41
CA VAL A 99 -1.17 -12.25 12.54
C VAL A 99 0.17 -11.55 12.38
N TYR A 100 0.13 -10.21 12.30
CA TYR A 100 1.30 -9.37 12.28
C TYR A 100 1.52 -8.78 13.66
N TRP A 101 2.78 -8.69 14.10
CA TRP A 101 3.18 -7.95 15.28
C TRP A 101 4.24 -6.93 14.92
N GLN A 102 4.16 -5.72 15.46
CA GLN A 102 5.19 -4.70 15.31
C GLN A 102 5.40 -3.96 16.65
N PRO A 103 6.65 -3.63 17.04
CA PRO A 103 6.95 -3.12 18.39
C PRO A 103 6.15 -1.91 18.86
N SER A 104 5.79 -0.99 17.96
CA SER A 104 5.03 0.23 18.26
C SER A 104 3.51 0.12 18.03
N ILE A 105 3.03 -0.99 17.44
CA ILE A 105 1.62 -1.18 17.09
C ILE A 105 0.98 -2.30 17.92
N GLY A 106 1.70 -3.40 18.16
CA GLY A 106 1.16 -4.62 18.74
C GLY A 106 0.76 -5.64 17.67
N SER A 107 -0.06 -6.61 18.06
CA SER A 107 -0.51 -7.71 17.20
C SER A 107 -1.88 -7.46 16.60
N HIS A 108 -2.05 -7.71 15.31
CA HIS A 108 -3.35 -7.65 14.63
C HIS A 108 -3.51 -8.77 13.60
N ALA A 109 -4.72 -9.31 13.53
CA ALA A 109 -5.10 -10.32 12.56
C ALA A 109 -5.52 -9.69 11.23
N VAL A 110 -5.09 -10.28 10.13
CA VAL A 110 -5.48 -9.89 8.77
C VAL A 110 -5.97 -11.13 8.03
N HIS A 111 -7.25 -11.15 7.64
CA HIS A 111 -7.90 -12.30 7.02
C HIS A 111 -9.02 -11.87 6.06
N GLY A 112 -9.68 -12.86 5.44
CA GLY A 112 -10.87 -12.62 4.62
C GLY A 112 -10.64 -11.69 3.42
N ALA A 113 -11.71 -10.99 3.02
CA ALA A 113 -11.69 -10.13 1.83
C ALA A 113 -10.78 -8.90 2.00
N LEU A 114 -10.74 -8.30 3.20
CA LEU A 114 -9.88 -7.16 3.49
C LEU A 114 -8.40 -7.56 3.43
N GLY A 115 -8.07 -8.69 4.06
CA GLY A 115 -6.71 -9.23 4.03
C GLY A 115 -6.26 -9.65 2.64
N ALA A 116 -7.14 -10.26 1.84
CA ALA A 116 -6.84 -10.59 0.45
C ALA A 116 -6.49 -9.34 -0.38
N LYS A 117 -7.19 -8.21 -0.16
CA LYS A 117 -6.88 -6.94 -0.83
C LYS A 117 -5.54 -6.37 -0.37
N TRP A 118 -5.25 -6.40 0.92
CA TRP A 118 -3.98 -5.93 1.46
C TRP A 118 -2.78 -6.76 0.94
N VAL A 119 -2.93 -8.09 0.91
CA VAL A 119 -1.96 -9.03 0.31
C VAL A 119 -1.74 -8.71 -1.16
N GLN A 120 -2.81 -8.50 -1.94
CA GLN A 120 -2.71 -8.11 -3.33
C GLN A 120 -1.86 -6.85 -3.51
N MET A 121 -1.97 -5.88 -2.60
CA MET A 121 -1.25 -4.61 -2.68
C MET A 121 0.22 -4.70 -2.26
N GLY A 122 0.68 -5.86 -1.77
CA GLY A 122 2.05 -6.05 -1.34
C GLY A 122 2.26 -5.93 0.18
N TYR A 123 1.25 -6.28 0.98
CA TYR A 123 1.35 -6.43 2.43
C TYR A 123 1.82 -5.13 3.13
N GLU A 124 2.68 -5.24 4.14
CA GLU A 124 3.24 -4.13 4.92
C GLU A 124 4.15 -3.19 4.12
N LEU A 125 4.52 -3.60 2.90
CA LEU A 125 5.30 -2.80 1.97
C LEU A 125 4.43 -1.99 0.98
N SER A 126 3.11 -2.15 1.06
CA SER A 126 2.15 -1.31 0.36
C SER A 126 2.03 0.08 1.03
N PRO A 127 1.41 1.07 0.37
CA PRO A 127 1.16 2.37 0.98
C PRO A 127 0.28 2.35 2.24
N LEU A 128 -0.35 1.21 2.55
CA LEU A 128 -1.13 1.02 3.78
C LEU A 128 -0.25 0.65 4.99
N GLY A 129 0.91 0.02 4.81
CA GLY A 129 1.74 -0.43 5.92
C GLY A 129 1.11 -1.55 6.74
N TYR A 130 1.49 -1.63 8.03
CA TYR A 130 0.99 -2.63 8.98
C TYR A 130 -0.48 -2.39 9.35
N PRO A 131 -1.24 -3.46 9.67
CA PRO A 131 -2.54 -3.32 10.33
C PRO A 131 -2.38 -2.67 11.70
N VAL A 132 -3.29 -1.76 12.07
CA VAL A 132 -3.34 -1.09 13.39
C VAL A 132 -4.65 -1.37 14.14
N SER A 133 -5.50 -2.19 13.54
CA SER A 133 -6.70 -2.75 14.15
C SER A 133 -6.94 -4.15 13.58
N ASP A 134 -7.80 -4.92 14.24
CA ASP A 134 -8.41 -6.09 13.61
C ASP A 134 -9.54 -5.67 12.67
N GLU A 135 -10.05 -6.63 11.90
CA GLU A 135 -11.28 -6.46 11.13
C GLU A 135 -12.48 -6.26 12.07
N SER A 136 -13.24 -5.20 11.83
CA SER A 136 -14.50 -4.92 12.52
C SER A 136 -15.65 -4.91 11.53
N CYS A 137 -16.64 -5.77 11.74
CA CYS A 137 -17.81 -5.91 10.88
C CYS A 137 -19.09 -5.52 11.63
N GLY A 138 -19.96 -4.74 10.99
CA GLY A 138 -21.26 -4.37 11.55
C GLY A 138 -22.18 -3.66 10.56
N GLY A 139 -23.38 -3.31 11.04
CA GLY A 139 -24.38 -2.57 10.27
C GLY A 139 -25.30 -3.43 9.41
N THR A 140 -26.32 -2.78 8.83
CA THR A 140 -27.29 -3.37 7.91
C THR A 140 -27.49 -2.42 6.73
N PRO A 141 -26.99 -2.72 5.53
CA PRO A 141 -26.25 -3.94 5.15
C PRO A 141 -24.88 -4.04 5.85
N LEU A 142 -24.39 -5.27 5.99
CA LEU A 142 -23.11 -5.56 6.65
C LEU A 142 -21.94 -4.86 5.93
N SER A 143 -21.08 -4.22 6.70
CA SER A 143 -19.81 -3.66 6.23
C SER A 143 -18.70 -4.01 7.19
N CYS A 144 -17.59 -4.49 6.65
CA CYS A 144 -16.36 -4.76 7.38
C CYS A 144 -15.31 -3.69 7.06
N SER A 145 -14.52 -3.32 8.06
CA SER A 145 -13.40 -2.39 7.88
C SER A 145 -12.22 -2.77 8.75
N GLN A 146 -11.02 -2.49 8.25
CA GLN A 146 -9.78 -2.64 8.99
C GLN A 146 -8.88 -1.42 8.77
N TYR A 147 -8.28 -0.92 9.85
CA TYR A 147 -7.35 0.21 9.81
C TYR A 147 -5.92 -0.28 9.68
N PHE A 148 -5.16 0.48 8.89
CA PHE A 148 -3.74 0.31 8.64
C PHE A 148 -3.04 1.66 8.87
N GLN A 149 -1.72 1.64 9.05
CA GLN A 149 -0.94 2.87 9.27
C GLN A 149 -1.21 3.95 8.21
N GLY A 150 -1.37 3.53 6.96
CA GLY A 150 -1.54 4.38 5.78
C GLY A 150 -2.95 4.42 5.23
N GLY A 151 -3.99 4.00 5.97
CA GLY A 151 -5.38 4.10 5.51
C GLY A 151 -6.32 3.03 6.05
N THR A 152 -7.42 2.82 5.34
CA THR A 152 -8.47 1.87 5.71
C THR A 152 -8.86 1.02 4.50
N ILE A 153 -9.09 -0.27 4.72
CA ILE A 153 -9.76 -1.13 3.74
C ILE A 153 -11.19 -1.37 4.24
N THR A 154 -12.17 -1.18 3.37
CA THR A 154 -13.59 -1.36 3.67
C THR A 154 -14.23 -2.28 2.65
N TRP A 155 -15.08 -3.19 3.13
CA TRP A 155 -15.86 -4.11 2.32
C TRP A 155 -17.32 -4.13 2.80
N PRO A 156 -18.22 -3.39 2.13
CA PRO A 156 -19.64 -3.55 2.31
C PRO A 156 -20.17 -4.72 1.46
N THR A 157 -21.11 -5.51 1.97
CA THR A 157 -21.61 -6.71 1.25
C THR A 157 -22.32 -6.41 -0.07
N PHE A 158 -22.78 -5.17 -0.26
CA PHE A 158 -23.44 -4.72 -1.49
C PHE A 158 -22.46 -4.10 -2.51
N ALA A 159 -21.17 -3.97 -2.19
CA ALA A 159 -20.17 -3.44 -3.11
C ALA A 159 -18.83 -4.21 -3.02
N GLY A 160 -17.86 -3.79 -3.83
CA GLY A 160 -16.51 -4.34 -3.81
C GLY A 160 -15.68 -3.84 -2.63
N VAL A 161 -14.54 -4.49 -2.40
CA VAL A 161 -13.52 -3.99 -1.47
C VAL A 161 -12.96 -2.68 -2.00
N SER A 162 -12.88 -1.68 -1.13
CA SER A 162 -12.30 -0.37 -1.43
C SER A 162 -11.20 -0.03 -0.42
N VAL A 163 -10.23 0.74 -0.87
CA VAL A 163 -9.09 1.21 -0.07
C VAL A 163 -9.14 2.72 -0.03
N THR A 164 -9.10 3.28 1.17
CA THR A 164 -9.02 4.72 1.40
C THR A 164 -7.68 5.02 2.07
N PRO A 165 -6.64 5.37 1.29
CA PRO A 165 -5.35 5.73 1.84
C PRO A 165 -5.45 7.02 2.67
N SER A 166 -4.64 7.13 3.72
CA SER A 166 -4.55 8.33 4.55
C SER A 166 -3.92 9.48 3.77
N PRO A 167 -4.16 10.76 4.15
CA PRO A 167 -3.59 11.90 3.44
C PRO A 167 -2.06 11.94 3.38
N SER A 168 -1.39 11.33 4.35
CA SER A 168 0.08 11.23 4.41
C SER A 168 0.63 9.99 3.68
N SER A 169 -0.21 9.05 3.26
CA SER A 169 0.21 7.87 2.50
C SER A 169 0.64 8.24 1.09
N THR A 170 1.65 7.54 0.55
CA THR A 170 2.04 7.64 -0.86
C THR A 170 0.91 7.21 -1.81
N GLY A 171 -0.05 6.42 -1.32
CA GLY A 171 -1.24 5.98 -2.05
C GLY A 171 -2.38 6.99 -2.10
N VAL A 172 -2.30 8.16 -1.44
CA VAL A 172 -3.41 9.12 -1.34
C VAL A 172 -4.02 9.46 -2.71
N VAL A 173 -5.34 9.29 -2.86
CA VAL A 173 -6.01 9.67 -4.11
C VAL A 173 -6.60 11.06 -3.97
N VAL A 174 -5.96 12.03 -4.62
CA VAL A 174 -6.46 13.40 -4.71
C VAL A 174 -7.00 13.62 -6.11
N ASN A 175 -8.29 13.95 -6.21
CA ASN A 175 -8.97 14.18 -7.48
C ASN A 175 -10.22 15.02 -7.26
N LYS A 176 -11.01 15.29 -8.30
CA LYS A 176 -12.15 16.22 -8.27
C LYS A 176 -13.24 15.92 -7.22
N ARG A 177 -13.26 14.72 -6.64
CA ARG A 177 -14.18 14.32 -5.55
C ARG A 177 -13.49 14.05 -4.21
N ARG A 178 -12.16 14.10 -4.17
CA ARG A 178 -11.32 13.77 -3.01
C ARG A 178 -10.26 14.86 -2.86
N PRO A 179 -10.57 15.95 -2.15
CA PRO A 179 -9.60 17.00 -1.92
C PRO A 179 -8.47 16.52 -0.99
N ASN A 180 -7.36 17.24 -1.02
CA ASN A 180 -6.35 17.19 0.02
C ASN A 180 -7.01 17.45 1.40
N SER A 181 -6.51 16.76 2.42
CA SER A 181 -7.06 16.86 3.78
C SER A 181 -5.92 16.89 4.81
N PRO A 182 -5.70 18.02 5.51
CA PRO A 182 -6.33 19.33 5.29
C PRO A 182 -6.07 19.93 3.90
N MET A 183 -7.01 20.74 3.40
CA MET A 183 -6.94 21.29 2.04
C MET A 183 -5.72 22.17 1.77
N ASN A 184 -5.14 22.80 2.79
CA ASN A 184 -3.95 23.66 2.67
C ASN A 184 -2.68 23.00 3.24
N GLN A 185 -2.72 21.70 3.51
CA GLN A 185 -1.57 21.01 4.09
C GLN A 185 -0.36 21.04 3.16
N THR A 186 0.79 21.35 3.72
CA THR A 186 2.10 21.17 3.10
C THR A 186 2.76 19.93 3.71
N PRO A 187 3.25 18.96 2.92
CA PRO A 187 3.96 17.81 3.44
C PRO A 187 5.21 18.24 4.24
N PRO A 188 5.47 17.63 5.41
CA PRO A 188 6.59 18.05 6.27
C PRO A 188 7.96 17.57 5.77
N ASP A 189 7.99 16.63 4.82
CA ASP A 189 9.16 15.88 4.37
C ASP A 189 9.60 16.25 2.94
N LEU A 190 9.35 17.48 2.51
CA LEU A 190 9.76 17.98 1.19
C LEU A 190 11.28 18.19 1.11
N VAL A 191 11.88 17.70 0.02
CA VAL A 191 13.29 17.87 -0.32
C VAL A 191 13.45 18.32 -1.76
N TRP A 192 14.57 18.96 -2.06
CA TRP A 192 14.87 19.47 -3.40
C TRP A 192 15.30 18.35 -4.36
N VAL A 193 14.77 18.41 -5.58
CA VAL A 193 15.14 17.62 -6.74
C VAL A 193 15.29 18.59 -7.90
N GLY A 194 16.53 18.94 -8.24
CA GLY A 194 16.79 20.07 -9.14
C GLY A 194 16.23 21.37 -8.56
N SER A 195 15.35 22.05 -9.30
CA SER A 195 14.67 23.27 -8.87
C SER A 195 13.25 23.04 -8.32
N GLN A 196 12.87 21.78 -8.12
CA GLN A 196 11.53 21.38 -7.69
C GLN A 196 11.58 20.69 -6.33
N LEU A 197 10.45 20.67 -5.63
CA LEU A 197 10.30 19.98 -4.34
C LEU A 197 9.49 18.71 -4.51
N MET A 198 9.85 17.64 -3.80
CA MET A 198 9.08 16.41 -3.68
C MET A 198 9.20 15.86 -2.27
N ARG A 199 8.26 15.01 -1.84
CA ARG A 199 8.42 14.24 -0.61
C ARG A 199 9.65 13.34 -0.71
N SER A 200 10.37 13.19 0.40
CA SER A 200 11.67 12.52 0.48
C SER A 200 11.74 11.15 -0.20
N GLU A 201 10.77 10.27 0.02
CA GLU A 201 10.72 8.94 -0.62
C GLU A 201 10.55 9.05 -2.15
N ALA A 202 9.60 9.89 -2.60
CA ALA A 202 9.35 10.12 -4.01
C ALA A 202 10.56 10.78 -4.70
N ALA A 203 11.23 11.71 -4.01
CA ALA A 203 12.46 12.34 -4.49
C ALA A 203 13.59 11.33 -4.71
N TRP A 204 13.78 10.41 -3.76
CA TRP A 204 14.77 9.34 -3.88
C TRP A 204 14.49 8.47 -5.11
N GLN A 205 13.26 8.01 -5.28
CA GLN A 205 12.88 7.20 -6.43
C GLN A 205 12.96 7.96 -7.76
N PHE A 206 12.59 9.25 -7.76
CA PHE A 206 12.71 10.09 -8.94
C PHE A 206 14.18 10.23 -9.37
N SER A 207 15.12 10.34 -8.41
CA SER A 207 16.55 10.35 -8.74
C SER A 207 17.01 9.06 -9.42
N GLN A 208 16.43 7.91 -9.05
CA GLN A 208 16.70 6.63 -9.69
C GLN A 208 16.13 6.60 -11.12
N LEU A 209 14.92 7.14 -11.33
CA LEU A 209 14.31 7.27 -12.65
C LEU A 209 15.18 8.13 -13.58
N VAL A 210 15.63 9.30 -13.12
CA VAL A 210 16.50 10.21 -13.89
C VAL A 210 17.85 9.56 -14.19
N SER A 211 18.43 8.84 -13.23
CA SER A 211 19.67 8.09 -13.42
C SER A 211 19.49 6.98 -14.46
N GLY A 212 18.39 6.23 -14.40
CA GLY A 212 18.05 5.19 -15.36
C GLY A 212 17.86 5.75 -16.77
N ALA A 213 17.16 6.87 -16.89
CA ALA A 213 16.95 7.56 -18.17
C ALA A 213 18.28 8.06 -18.78
N SER A 214 19.14 8.63 -17.94
CA SER A 214 20.47 9.09 -18.35
C SER A 214 21.37 7.93 -18.80
N ALA A 215 21.34 6.80 -18.08
CA ALA A 215 22.07 5.59 -18.45
C ALA A 215 21.58 4.99 -19.79
N ALA A 216 20.30 5.18 -20.12
CA ALA A 216 19.72 4.83 -21.41
C ALA A 216 19.97 5.88 -22.52
N GLY A 217 20.73 6.95 -22.24
CA GLY A 217 21.04 8.01 -23.20
C GLY A 217 19.88 8.99 -23.47
N VAL A 218 18.85 8.99 -22.63
CA VAL A 218 17.61 9.77 -22.79
C VAL A 218 17.33 10.62 -21.54
N PRO A 219 18.11 11.68 -21.29
CA PRO A 219 17.99 12.47 -20.07
C PRO A 219 16.58 13.08 -19.92
N VAL A 220 16.03 13.01 -18.71
CA VAL A 220 14.74 13.58 -18.31
C VAL A 220 15.00 14.73 -17.35
N THR A 221 14.30 15.87 -17.52
CA THR A 221 14.41 17.02 -16.61
C THR A 221 13.12 17.26 -15.82
N THR A 222 13.23 17.94 -14.68
CA THR A 222 12.11 18.39 -13.85
C THR A 222 11.47 19.66 -14.41
N VAL A 223 10.14 19.74 -14.41
CA VAL A 223 9.39 20.95 -14.82
C VAL A 223 8.56 21.51 -13.67
N SER A 224 7.75 20.70 -12.98
CA SER A 224 6.92 21.16 -11.84
C SER A 224 6.75 20.04 -10.80
N GLY A 225 7.23 20.26 -9.58
CA GLY A 225 7.05 19.35 -8.45
C GLY A 225 5.91 19.78 -7.53
N PHE A 226 6.20 19.84 -6.23
CA PHE A 226 5.27 20.33 -5.22
C PHE A 226 4.78 21.75 -5.53
N ARG A 227 3.48 21.94 -5.36
CA ARG A 227 2.81 23.23 -5.52
C ARG A 227 1.88 23.45 -4.34
N SER A 228 2.07 24.55 -3.61
CA SER A 228 1.23 24.88 -2.47
C SER A 228 -0.20 25.21 -2.89
N TYR A 229 -1.13 25.18 -1.92
CA TYR A 229 -2.51 25.58 -2.13
C TYR A 229 -2.61 26.99 -2.74
N ASP A 230 -1.88 27.96 -2.18
CA ASP A 230 -1.93 29.37 -2.64
C ASP A 230 -1.38 29.54 -4.05
N THR A 231 -0.32 28.82 -4.41
CA THR A 231 0.17 28.81 -5.80
C THR A 231 -0.88 28.19 -6.73
N GLN A 232 -1.58 27.13 -6.32
CA GLN A 232 -2.67 26.54 -7.10
C GLN A 232 -3.85 27.51 -7.25
N VAL A 233 -4.15 28.36 -6.26
CA VAL A 233 -5.16 29.44 -6.38
C VAL A 233 -4.81 30.38 -7.53
N GLY A 234 -3.59 30.91 -7.54
CA GLY A 234 -3.14 31.82 -8.59
C GLY A 234 -3.19 31.17 -9.98
N LEU A 235 -2.67 29.95 -10.10
CA LEU A 235 -2.63 29.18 -11.34
C LEU A 235 -4.04 28.89 -11.86
N TYR A 236 -4.93 28.38 -11.01
CA TYR A 236 -6.28 28.04 -11.45
C TYR A 236 -7.05 29.29 -11.89
N ASN A 237 -6.91 30.40 -11.16
CA ASN A 237 -7.55 31.67 -11.53
C ASN A 237 -7.05 32.19 -12.89
N SER A 238 -5.76 32.09 -13.20
CA SER A 238 -5.23 32.51 -14.51
C SER A 238 -5.82 31.67 -15.64
N TYR A 239 -5.96 30.35 -15.45
CA TYR A 239 -6.58 29.46 -16.42
C TYR A 239 -8.06 29.77 -16.62
N VAL A 240 -8.81 30.05 -15.55
CA VAL A 240 -10.21 30.47 -15.65
C VAL A 240 -10.34 31.79 -16.41
N SER A 241 -9.47 32.77 -16.14
CA SER A 241 -9.47 34.04 -16.86
C SER A 241 -9.15 33.89 -18.35
N GLN A 242 -8.27 32.96 -18.71
CA GLN A 242 -7.81 32.77 -20.09
C GLN A 242 -8.75 31.88 -20.92
N TYR A 243 -9.28 30.81 -20.33
CA TYR A 243 -9.97 29.74 -21.06
C TYR A 243 -11.43 29.53 -20.59
N GLY A 244 -11.85 30.20 -19.52
CA GLY A 244 -13.13 29.95 -18.86
C GLY A 244 -13.10 28.69 -17.98
N ARG A 245 -14.03 28.63 -17.01
CA ARG A 245 -14.05 27.57 -15.99
C ARG A 245 -14.19 26.16 -16.55
N ALA A 246 -15.04 25.98 -17.57
CA ALA A 246 -15.29 24.66 -18.15
C ALA A 246 -14.03 24.02 -18.73
N VAL A 247 -13.19 24.82 -19.42
CA VAL A 247 -11.91 24.36 -19.95
C VAL A 247 -10.85 24.26 -18.85
N ALA A 248 -10.80 25.23 -17.93
CA ALA A 248 -9.86 25.19 -16.81
C ALA A 248 -10.03 23.90 -15.97
N ASP A 249 -11.26 23.46 -15.72
CA ASP A 249 -11.58 22.23 -14.98
C ASP A 249 -11.10 20.93 -15.69
N THR A 250 -10.69 20.96 -16.96
CA THR A 250 -10.13 19.79 -17.68
C THR A 250 -8.61 19.76 -17.77
N ILE A 251 -7.93 20.89 -17.53
CA ILE A 251 -6.47 21.02 -17.69
C ILE A 251 -5.76 21.53 -16.42
N SER A 252 -6.52 21.88 -15.37
CA SER A 252 -5.96 22.34 -14.10
C SER A 252 -6.88 21.98 -12.95
N ALA A 253 -6.29 21.51 -11.85
CA ALA A 253 -7.02 21.22 -10.64
C ALA A 253 -7.49 22.49 -9.94
N ARG A 254 -8.67 22.45 -9.30
CA ARG A 254 -9.07 23.48 -8.35
C ARG A 254 -8.12 23.46 -7.14
N PRO A 255 -7.93 24.59 -6.45
CA PRO A 255 -7.14 24.64 -5.22
C PRO A 255 -7.64 23.61 -4.20
N GLY A 256 -6.71 22.84 -3.61
CA GLY A 256 -7.04 21.72 -2.73
C GLY A 256 -7.33 20.40 -3.45
N PHE A 257 -7.47 20.36 -4.78
CA PHE A 257 -7.75 19.15 -5.57
C PHE A 257 -6.57 18.74 -6.47
N SER A 258 -5.41 19.41 -6.35
CA SER A 258 -4.20 19.10 -7.12
C SER A 258 -3.36 18.03 -6.43
N GLU A 259 -2.93 17.01 -7.19
CA GLU A 259 -1.96 16.03 -6.70
C GLU A 259 -0.57 16.65 -6.48
N HIS A 260 -0.22 17.77 -7.13
CA HIS A 260 1.05 18.49 -6.86
C HIS A 260 1.18 18.91 -5.40
N GLN A 261 0.08 19.22 -4.72
CA GLN A 261 0.12 19.62 -3.31
C GLN A 261 0.56 18.47 -2.39
N THR A 262 0.41 17.22 -2.81
CA THR A 262 0.87 16.06 -2.05
C THR A 262 2.40 15.94 -2.03
N GLY A 263 3.10 16.64 -2.92
CA GLY A 263 4.55 16.47 -3.14
C GLY A 263 4.93 15.10 -3.72
N LEU A 264 3.96 14.32 -4.22
CA LEU A 264 4.16 13.01 -4.85
C LEU A 264 4.14 13.09 -6.38
N VAL A 265 4.07 14.29 -6.95
CA VAL A 265 4.02 14.51 -8.40
C VAL A 265 5.29 15.19 -8.88
N MET A 266 5.75 14.79 -10.06
CA MET A 266 6.70 15.54 -10.86
C MET A 266 6.23 15.59 -12.31
N ASP A 267 5.97 16.80 -12.81
CA ASP A 267 5.91 17.05 -14.23
C ASP A 267 7.34 17.02 -14.79
N VAL A 268 7.55 16.25 -15.86
CA VAL A 268 8.85 16.07 -16.50
C VAL A 268 8.89 16.58 -17.93
N GLY A 269 10.10 16.74 -18.48
CA GLY A 269 10.27 17.20 -19.86
C GLY A 269 11.61 16.84 -20.45
N ASN A 270 11.83 17.32 -21.67
CA ASN A 270 13.13 17.26 -22.34
C ASN A 270 14.05 18.36 -21.80
N PRO A 271 15.36 18.12 -21.61
CA PRO A 271 16.31 19.15 -21.15
C PRO A 271 16.37 20.39 -22.04
N ASN A 272 16.09 20.24 -23.34
CA ASN A 272 16.04 21.35 -24.31
C ASN A 272 14.69 22.09 -24.35
N GLY A 273 13.72 21.70 -23.52
CA GLY A 273 12.38 22.29 -23.46
C GLY A 273 11.44 21.87 -24.58
N ALA A 274 11.87 21.05 -25.54
CA ALA A 274 11.01 20.57 -26.62
C ALA A 274 9.80 19.81 -26.06
N CYS A 275 8.60 20.12 -26.56
CA CYS A 275 7.34 19.53 -26.10
C CYS A 275 7.10 19.61 -24.58
N SER A 276 7.67 20.61 -23.89
CA SER A 276 7.45 20.76 -22.44
C SER A 276 5.96 20.97 -22.13
N LEU A 277 5.42 20.13 -21.24
CA LEU A 277 4.01 20.13 -20.83
C LEU A 277 3.02 20.06 -22.01
N GLN A 278 3.37 19.31 -23.05
CA GLN A 278 2.54 19.12 -24.25
C GLN A 278 2.42 17.64 -24.61
N ALA A 279 1.31 17.26 -25.26
CA ALA A 279 1.05 15.88 -25.65
C ALA A 279 2.15 15.29 -26.55
N CYS A 280 2.84 16.13 -27.34
CA CYS A 280 3.95 15.66 -28.17
C CYS A 280 5.16 15.15 -27.37
N PHE A 281 5.22 15.37 -26.05
CA PHE A 281 6.26 14.82 -25.17
C PHE A 281 6.32 13.29 -25.25
N GLU A 282 5.16 12.62 -25.38
CA GLU A 282 5.07 11.15 -25.49
C GLU A 282 5.95 10.58 -26.61
N ASN A 283 6.09 11.31 -27.70
CA ASN A 283 6.85 10.89 -28.89
C ASN A 283 8.34 11.25 -28.82
N THR A 284 8.79 11.85 -27.72
CA THR A 284 10.21 12.14 -27.49
C THR A 284 10.88 10.96 -26.81
N PRO A 285 12.21 10.77 -26.96
CA PRO A 285 12.91 9.68 -26.30
C PRO A 285 12.73 9.67 -24.76
N ALA A 286 12.65 10.87 -24.15
CA ALA A 286 12.36 11.03 -22.72
C ALA A 286 10.93 10.58 -22.37
N GLY A 287 9.93 10.97 -23.15
CA GLY A 287 8.53 10.56 -22.93
C GLY A 287 8.32 9.06 -23.14
N GLU A 288 8.96 8.47 -24.15
CA GLU A 288 8.95 7.03 -24.36
C GLU A 288 9.60 6.26 -23.20
N PHE A 289 10.75 6.73 -22.71
CA PHE A 289 11.39 6.13 -21.53
C PHE A 289 10.45 6.14 -20.33
N VAL A 290 9.84 7.29 -20.05
CA VAL A 290 8.90 7.46 -18.95
C VAL A 290 7.70 6.53 -19.08
N ARG A 291 7.06 6.46 -20.26
CA ARG A 291 5.94 5.55 -20.54
C ARG A 291 6.27 4.09 -20.28
N ASN A 292 7.49 3.66 -20.62
CA ASN A 292 7.89 2.25 -20.53
C ASN A 292 8.51 1.86 -19.18
N HIS A 293 9.10 2.81 -18.45
CA HIS A 293 9.95 2.52 -17.30
C HIS A 293 9.56 3.23 -16.00
N ALA A 294 8.71 4.26 -16.02
CA ALA A 294 8.38 5.01 -14.81
C ALA A 294 7.87 4.12 -13.65
N TRP A 295 7.09 3.08 -13.97
CA TRP A 295 6.54 2.15 -12.99
C TRP A 295 7.61 1.36 -12.22
N GLN A 296 8.76 1.11 -12.84
CA GLN A 296 9.90 0.43 -12.21
C GLN A 296 10.48 1.25 -11.05
N TYR A 297 10.26 2.57 -11.08
CA TYR A 297 10.66 3.53 -10.07
C TYR A 297 9.48 4.01 -9.21
N GLY A 298 8.31 3.36 -9.30
CA GLY A 298 7.15 3.71 -8.48
C GLY A 298 6.28 4.86 -9.00
N PHE A 299 6.49 5.29 -10.24
CA PHE A 299 5.71 6.34 -10.88
C PHE A 299 4.73 5.80 -11.91
N ILE A 300 3.56 6.43 -12.02
CA ILE A 300 2.61 6.21 -13.11
C ILE A 300 2.41 7.51 -13.90
N ILE A 301 2.08 7.41 -15.18
CA ILE A 301 1.49 8.53 -15.93
C ILE A 301 0.04 8.66 -15.47
N ARG A 302 -0.28 9.72 -14.73
CA ARG A 302 -1.55 9.83 -14.00
C ARG A 302 -2.75 10.02 -14.93
N TYR A 303 -2.57 10.81 -15.98
CA TYR A 303 -3.63 11.21 -16.91
C TYR A 303 -3.28 10.71 -18.32
N THR A 304 -4.00 9.67 -18.75
CA THR A 304 -3.79 8.96 -20.02
C THR A 304 -5.04 9.08 -20.90
N TRP A 305 -4.91 8.88 -22.21
CA TRP A 305 -6.09 8.77 -23.10
C TRP A 305 -7.06 7.65 -22.67
N ALA A 306 -6.57 6.61 -22.01
CA ALA A 306 -7.38 5.47 -21.57
C ALA A 306 -8.18 5.75 -20.29
N ASN A 307 -7.97 6.89 -19.62
CA ASN A 307 -8.51 7.13 -18.29
C ASN A 307 -9.20 8.47 -18.05
N ASP A 308 -9.47 9.24 -19.12
CA ASP A 308 -10.19 10.51 -19.06
C ASP A 308 -11.61 10.35 -18.46
N TRP A 309 -12.30 9.26 -18.77
CA TRP A 309 -13.61 8.89 -18.22
C TRP A 309 -13.61 8.79 -16.69
N ALA A 310 -12.46 8.50 -16.09
CA ALA A 310 -12.30 8.34 -14.66
C ALA A 310 -11.77 9.60 -13.97
N THR A 311 -10.81 10.29 -14.59
CA THR A 311 -10.06 11.41 -13.99
C THR A 311 -10.62 12.77 -14.38
N GLY A 312 -11.19 12.87 -15.59
CA GLY A 312 -11.70 14.10 -16.18
C GLY A 312 -10.62 15.10 -16.58
N TYR A 313 -9.35 14.68 -16.64
CA TYR A 313 -8.25 15.50 -17.15
C TYR A 313 -7.93 15.12 -18.59
N THR A 314 -7.46 16.10 -19.36
CA THR A 314 -6.86 15.85 -20.67
C THR A 314 -5.60 15.01 -20.54
N TYR A 315 -5.10 14.48 -21.66
CA TYR A 315 -3.88 13.67 -21.66
C TYR A 315 -2.64 14.47 -21.25
N GLU A 316 -1.90 13.96 -20.26
CA GLU A 316 -0.67 14.59 -19.73
C GLU A 316 0.47 13.57 -19.61
N PRO A 317 1.18 13.22 -20.72
CA PRO A 317 2.28 12.24 -20.71
C PRO A 317 3.46 12.62 -19.80
N TRP A 318 3.53 13.88 -19.40
CA TRP A 318 4.58 14.40 -18.53
C TRP A 318 4.26 14.27 -17.03
N HIS A 319 3.00 14.04 -16.66
CA HIS A 319 2.56 14.12 -15.26
C HIS A 319 2.77 12.81 -14.52
N LEU A 320 3.87 12.71 -13.79
CA LEU A 320 4.25 11.49 -13.07
C LEU A 320 3.81 11.54 -11.62
N ARG A 321 3.00 10.56 -11.23
CA ARG A 321 2.51 10.38 -9.87
C ARG A 321 3.22 9.21 -9.19
N TYR A 322 3.93 9.49 -8.10
CA TYR A 322 4.55 8.49 -7.24
C TYR A 322 3.53 7.79 -6.34
N ILE A 323 3.59 6.46 -6.30
CA ILE A 323 2.72 5.59 -5.48
C ILE A 323 3.45 4.41 -4.84
N GLY A 324 4.79 4.41 -4.89
CA GLY A 324 5.63 3.30 -4.46
C GLY A 324 5.88 2.27 -5.57
N VAL A 325 7.10 1.72 -5.59
CA VAL A 325 7.55 0.75 -6.61
C VAL A 325 6.64 -0.47 -6.71
N ARG A 326 6.24 -1.05 -5.56
CA ARG A 326 5.39 -2.24 -5.52
C ARG A 326 4.00 -1.97 -6.08
N THR A 327 3.38 -0.86 -5.67
CA THR A 327 2.05 -0.47 -6.15
C THR A 327 2.07 -0.18 -7.65
N ALA A 328 3.05 0.58 -8.14
CA ALA A 328 3.17 0.89 -9.56
C ALA A 328 3.44 -0.38 -10.39
N THR A 329 4.25 -1.31 -9.87
CA THR A 329 4.50 -2.62 -10.49
C THR A 329 3.23 -3.47 -10.54
N ASP A 330 2.45 -3.53 -9.45
CA ASP A 330 1.17 -4.26 -9.42
C ASP A 330 0.17 -3.65 -10.42
N MET A 331 0.08 -2.32 -10.45
CA MET A 331 -0.74 -1.60 -11.43
C MET A 331 -0.35 -1.92 -12.86
N HIS A 332 0.95 -1.88 -13.18
CA HIS A 332 1.49 -2.21 -14.48
C HIS A 332 1.16 -3.65 -14.88
N ASN A 333 1.49 -4.63 -14.01
CA ASN A 333 1.32 -6.06 -14.30
C ASN A 333 -0.14 -6.48 -14.45
N ARG A 334 -1.06 -5.81 -13.75
CA ARG A 334 -2.50 -6.08 -13.82
C ARG A 334 -3.25 -5.20 -14.84
N GLY A 335 -2.57 -4.26 -15.48
CA GLY A 335 -3.16 -3.36 -16.48
C GLY A 335 -4.17 -2.36 -15.91
N TYR A 336 -4.04 -1.97 -14.65
CA TYR A 336 -4.89 -0.94 -14.06
C TYR A 336 -4.62 0.41 -14.73
N GLN A 337 -5.69 1.08 -15.20
CA GLN A 337 -5.58 2.35 -15.93
C GLN A 337 -5.61 3.56 -14.98
N THR A 338 -6.08 3.38 -13.74
CA THR A 338 -6.18 4.44 -12.73
C THR A 338 -5.91 3.98 -11.31
N LEU A 339 -5.54 4.94 -10.45
CA LEU A 339 -5.51 4.75 -9.01
C LEU A 339 -6.89 4.42 -8.45
N GLU A 340 -7.94 5.03 -9.01
CA GLU A 340 -9.32 4.79 -8.59
C GLU A 340 -9.69 3.31 -8.78
N GLN A 341 -9.38 2.73 -9.94
CA GLN A 341 -9.60 1.30 -10.19
C GLN A 341 -8.75 0.42 -9.26
N HIS A 342 -7.47 0.75 -9.08
CA HIS A 342 -6.58 -0.03 -8.21
C HIS A 342 -7.10 -0.08 -6.77
N PHE A 343 -7.60 1.03 -6.23
CA PHE A 343 -8.13 1.12 -4.87
C PHE A 343 -9.64 0.84 -4.74
N GLY A 344 -10.33 0.46 -5.83
CA GLY A 344 -11.78 0.19 -5.77
C GLY A 344 -12.61 1.44 -5.44
N LEU A 345 -12.12 2.62 -5.83
CA LEU A 345 -12.75 3.91 -5.61
C LEU A 345 -13.56 4.34 -6.84
N ALA A 346 -14.65 5.07 -6.60
CA ALA A 346 -15.45 5.65 -7.69
C ALA A 346 -14.64 6.67 -8.52
N ALA A 347 -14.87 6.67 -9.83
CA ALA A 347 -14.39 7.70 -10.75
C ALA A 347 -14.79 9.12 -10.30
N ALA A 348 -13.99 10.11 -10.71
CA ALA A 348 -14.16 11.52 -10.39
C ALA A 348 -13.90 12.43 -11.61
N PRO A 349 -14.63 12.27 -12.74
CA PRO A 349 -14.41 13.06 -13.94
C PRO A 349 -14.83 14.53 -13.80
N THR A 350 -15.69 14.83 -12.83
CA THR A 350 -16.20 16.17 -12.54
C THR A 350 -16.12 16.49 -11.06
N TYR A 351 -16.09 17.79 -10.77
CA TYR A 351 -16.29 18.35 -9.43
C TYR A 351 -17.73 18.23 -8.96
#